data_AF-A0AAX4P7H5-F1
#
_entry.id   AF-A0AAX4P7H5-F1
#
_cell.length_a   1.000
_cell.length_b   1.000
_cell.length_c   1.000
_cell.angle_alpha   90.00
_cell.angle_beta   90.00
_cell.angle_gamma   90.00
#
_symmetry.space_group_name_H-M   'P 1'
#
loop_
_entity.id
_entity.type
_entity.pdbx_description
1 polymer ?
#
loop_
_entity_poly.entity_id
_entity_poly.type
_entity_poly.pdbx_seq_one_letter_code
_entity_poly.pdbx_strand_id
1 'polypeptide(L)'
;MSGKAPGKPDAGSGPNAAEEKNLGLPLPAGQDQDADAILKSFLSDVSDARRVAECDRVLNSFKLNPYAVLNLLKQDRANQQEIRRQFRQCSLLVHPDKCKHEYAKQAFEVVNKAYKDLGVEETKKEADATVKHARIELRKERRKLTRNDNAYRAAAALRTAQAGATPSSSSTGGGGEKQQEEEEEEAGVGCGEALTVGERALEREYEETEVYHRLVMRRTQELMTQLEWRRRQLGKRLGEEKKRQEDEDTEHKQKMRSKVKEAKTWADTREKRVSSWRDFVKTGKKIKKKKRRRE
;
A
#
# COMPACT_ATOMS: atom_id res chain seq x y z
N MET A 1 -2.80 88.31 -8.87
CA MET A 1 -3.01 87.37 -7.75
C MET A 1 -1.72 86.61 -7.55
N SER A 2 -1.01 87.01 -6.50
CA SER A 2 0.35 86.59 -6.17
C SER A 2 0.33 85.24 -5.45
N GLY A 3 1.05 84.25 -5.97
CA GLY A 3 1.28 82.95 -5.33
C GLY A 3 2.76 82.75 -5.08
N LYS A 4 3.23 83.25 -3.93
CA LYS A 4 4.61 83.22 -3.44
C LYS A 4 4.91 81.83 -2.85
N ALA A 5 5.95 81.16 -3.34
CA ALA A 5 6.50 79.96 -2.71
C ALA A 5 7.32 80.34 -1.45
N PRO A 6 7.16 79.64 -0.32
CA PRO A 6 8.16 79.59 0.75
C PRO A 6 9.14 78.43 0.45
N GLY A 7 10.46 78.55 0.56
CA GLY A 7 11.23 79.25 1.57
C GLY A 7 11.90 78.20 2.46
N LYS A 8 13.07 77.70 2.05
CA LYS A 8 14.00 76.89 2.87
C LYS A 8 14.40 77.67 4.12
N PRO A 9 14.59 76.99 5.26
CA PRO A 9 15.58 77.41 6.25
C PRO A 9 16.75 76.41 6.32
N ASP A 10 17.95 76.98 6.38
CA ASP A 10 19.25 76.33 6.56
C ASP A 10 19.68 76.39 8.04
N ALA A 11 20.48 75.40 8.43
CA ALA A 11 21.42 75.27 9.55
C ALA A 11 21.10 75.84 10.95
N GLY A 12 21.07 74.91 11.92
CA GLY A 12 21.37 75.16 13.32
C GLY A 12 22.03 73.93 13.95
N SER A 13 23.30 74.09 14.32
CA SER A 13 24.24 73.10 14.90
C SER A 13 23.73 72.46 16.21
N GLY A 14 24.19 71.23 16.50
CA GLY A 14 23.81 70.37 17.66
C GLY A 14 24.11 70.93 19.06
N PRO A 15 23.99 70.15 20.17
CA PRO A 15 24.58 68.81 20.29
C PRO A 15 23.74 67.77 21.07
N ASN A 16 23.91 66.50 20.72
CA ASN A 16 24.30 65.40 21.60
C ASN A 16 23.81 64.08 20.99
N ALA A 17 24.79 63.31 20.55
CA ALA A 17 24.65 61.90 20.26
C ALA A 17 24.02 61.24 21.50
N ALA A 18 22.74 60.87 21.39
CA ALA A 18 22.18 59.86 22.26
C ALA A 18 22.93 58.58 21.93
N GLU A 19 23.91 58.27 22.78
CA GLU A 19 24.51 56.96 22.96
C GLU A 19 23.42 55.88 22.84
N GLU A 20 23.31 55.28 21.66
CA GLU A 20 22.83 53.92 21.55
C GLU A 20 23.82 53.10 22.36
N LYS A 21 23.45 52.79 23.60
CA LYS A 21 24.09 51.75 24.40
C LYS A 21 23.84 50.44 23.68
N ASN A 22 24.64 50.21 22.65
CA ASN A 22 24.99 48.92 22.15
C ASN A 22 25.48 48.18 23.40
N LEU A 23 24.61 47.34 23.99
CA LEU A 23 24.98 46.35 24.99
C LEU A 23 25.81 45.29 24.25
N GLY A 24 26.93 45.72 23.69
CA GLY A 24 28.00 44.88 23.18
C GLY A 24 28.64 44.25 24.39
N LEU A 25 28.04 43.14 24.83
CA LEU A 25 28.80 42.13 25.55
C LEU A 25 30.04 41.83 24.68
N PRO A 26 31.26 42.04 25.19
CA PRO A 26 32.44 41.68 24.44
C PRO A 26 32.46 40.15 24.36
N LEU A 27 32.00 39.59 23.24
CA LEU A 27 32.21 38.17 22.98
C LEU A 27 33.73 37.96 22.86
N PRO A 28 34.29 36.96 23.58
CA PRO A 28 35.70 36.65 23.51
C PRO A 28 36.06 36.24 22.07
N ALA A 29 36.80 37.11 21.38
CA ALA A 29 37.33 36.85 20.04
C ALA A 29 38.25 35.62 20.08
N GLY A 30 37.71 34.47 19.69
CA GLY A 30 38.42 33.18 19.70
C GLY A 30 37.55 31.95 19.94
N GLN A 31 36.32 32.09 20.49
CA GLN A 31 35.42 30.96 20.77
C GLN A 31 34.45 30.62 19.63
N ASP A 32 34.34 31.49 18.61
CA ASP A 32 33.33 31.35 17.56
C ASP A 32 33.62 30.18 16.61
N GLN A 33 34.90 29.88 16.33
CA GLN A 33 35.27 28.76 15.47
C GLN A 33 35.07 27.41 16.16
N ASP A 34 35.32 27.34 17.48
CA ASP A 34 35.09 26.14 18.28
C ASP A 34 33.59 25.88 18.48
N ALA A 35 32.80 26.93 18.70
CA ALA A 35 31.34 26.85 18.77
C ALA A 35 30.72 26.38 17.43
N ASP A 36 31.18 26.94 16.30
CA ASP A 36 30.73 26.51 14.97
C ASP A 36 31.14 25.07 14.64
N ALA A 37 32.33 24.64 15.07
CA ALA A 37 32.78 23.25 14.92
C ALA A 37 31.93 22.27 15.74
N ILE A 38 31.61 22.62 16.99
CA ILE A 38 30.73 21.83 17.88
C ILE A 38 29.31 21.77 17.32
N LEU A 39 28.78 22.89 16.81
CA LEU A 39 27.49 22.93 16.15
C LEU A 39 27.48 22.03 14.90
N LYS A 40 28.55 22.03 14.11
CA LYS A 40 28.67 21.19 12.91
C LYS A 40 28.76 19.70 13.25
N SER A 41 29.51 19.31 14.28
CA SER A 41 29.56 17.91 14.74
C SER A 41 28.21 17.46 15.29
N PHE A 42 27.57 18.29 16.13
CA PHE A 42 26.24 18.01 16.67
C PHE A 42 25.19 17.85 15.56
N LEU A 43 25.18 18.75 14.56
CA LEU A 43 24.29 18.63 13.41
C LEU A 43 24.57 17.38 12.58
N SER A 44 25.83 16.95 12.48
CA SER A 44 26.19 15.69 11.82
C SER A 44 25.67 14.48 12.59
N ASP A 45 25.77 14.46 13.92
CA ASP A 45 25.28 13.38 14.77
C ASP A 45 23.75 13.29 14.76
N VAL A 46 23.05 14.43 14.83
CA VAL A 46 21.58 14.49 14.67
C VAL A 46 21.18 13.97 13.29
N SER A 47 21.94 14.31 12.26
CA SER A 47 21.67 13.83 10.91
C SER A 47 21.93 12.32 10.75
N ASP A 48 22.96 11.78 11.41
CA ASP A 48 23.25 10.34 11.45
C ASP A 48 22.18 9.58 12.22
N ALA A 49 21.75 10.08 13.38
CA ALA A 49 20.65 9.51 14.16
C ALA A 49 19.36 9.46 13.33
N ARG A 50 19.06 10.52 12.57
CA ARG A 50 17.90 10.55 11.66
C ARG A 50 18.02 9.53 10.53
N ARG A 51 19.22 9.32 9.97
CA ARG A 51 19.49 8.31 8.93
C ARG A 51 19.27 6.89 9.48
N VAL A 52 19.83 6.59 10.65
CA VAL A 52 19.67 5.28 11.32
C VAL A 52 18.19 5.03 11.64
N ALA A 53 17.49 5.99 12.24
CA ALA A 53 16.06 5.86 12.54
C ALA A 53 15.22 5.64 11.27
N GLU A 54 15.58 6.28 10.15
CA GLU A 54 14.89 6.09 8.88
C GLU A 54 15.18 4.69 8.27
N CYS A 55 16.42 4.20 8.37
CA CYS A 55 16.76 2.83 7.99
C CYS A 55 15.93 1.81 8.78
N ASP A 56 15.86 1.96 10.12
CA ASP A 56 15.08 1.08 10.98
C ASP A 56 13.58 1.16 10.67
N ARG A 57 13.06 2.37 10.43
CA ARG A 57 11.68 2.57 9.99
C ARG A 57 11.40 1.82 8.70
N VAL A 58 12.28 1.90 7.70
CA VAL A 58 12.12 1.21 6.40
C VAL A 58 12.20 -0.30 6.56
N LEU A 59 13.14 -0.83 7.32
CA LEU A 59 13.28 -2.28 7.55
C LEU A 59 12.07 -2.87 8.30
N ASN A 60 11.55 -2.11 9.26
CA ASN A 60 10.36 -2.45 10.02
C ASN A 60 9.05 -2.07 9.31
N SER A 61 9.12 -1.32 8.22
CA SER A 61 7.92 -0.94 7.47
C SER A 61 7.24 -2.16 6.85
N PHE A 62 5.94 -2.03 6.63
CA PHE A 62 5.14 -3.07 6.05
C PHE A 62 5.49 -3.25 4.56
N LYS A 63 6.32 -4.27 4.25
CA LYS A 63 6.90 -4.54 2.91
C LYS A 63 5.88 -4.66 1.78
N LEU A 64 4.62 -4.93 2.11
CA LEU A 64 3.53 -5.11 1.16
C LEU A 64 2.84 -3.78 0.81
N ASN A 65 3.02 -2.70 1.59
CA ASN A 65 2.47 -1.38 1.28
C ASN A 65 3.58 -0.44 0.75
N PRO A 66 3.64 -0.18 -0.56
CA PRO A 66 4.66 0.69 -1.16
C PRO A 66 4.62 2.13 -0.61
N TYR A 67 3.44 2.65 -0.29
CA TYR A 67 3.26 3.99 0.24
C TYR A 67 3.79 4.14 1.68
N ALA A 68 3.66 3.10 2.50
CA ALA A 68 4.20 3.09 3.86
C ALA A 68 5.73 3.09 3.88
N VAL A 69 6.36 2.35 2.96
CA VAL A 69 7.82 2.33 2.77
C VAL A 69 8.34 3.73 2.44
N LEU A 70 7.68 4.42 1.49
CA LEU A 70 8.05 5.78 1.10
C LEU A 70 7.61 6.85 2.12
N ASN A 71 6.98 6.49 3.23
CA ASN A 71 6.47 7.44 4.24
C ASN A 71 5.45 8.45 3.67
N LEU A 72 4.65 8.03 2.69
CA LEU A 72 3.61 8.85 2.10
C LEU A 72 2.34 8.75 2.96
N LEU A 73 2.17 9.70 3.87
CA LEU A 73 1.02 9.76 4.78
C LEU A 73 -0.31 10.03 4.06
N LYS A 74 -0.28 10.79 2.96
CA LYS A 74 -1.45 11.12 2.12
C LYS A 74 -1.50 10.25 0.87
N GLN A 75 -1.82 8.97 1.06
CA GLN A 75 -1.80 7.95 -0.01
C GLN A 75 -2.72 8.29 -1.19
N ASP A 76 -3.90 8.85 -0.91
CA ASP A 76 -4.96 9.08 -1.90
C ASP A 76 -4.71 10.23 -2.88
N ARG A 77 -3.82 11.17 -2.53
CA ARG A 77 -3.53 12.36 -3.34
C ARG A 77 -2.11 12.32 -3.90
N ALA A 78 -1.44 11.17 -3.80
CA ALA A 78 -0.05 11.03 -4.21
C ALA A 78 0.10 11.15 -5.73
N ASN A 79 0.44 12.34 -6.20
CA ASN A 79 0.84 12.55 -7.58
C ASN A 79 2.21 11.88 -7.85
N GLN A 80 2.47 11.44 -9.08
CA GLN A 80 3.72 10.77 -9.46
C GLN A 80 4.96 11.62 -9.17
N GLN A 81 4.81 12.95 -9.19
CA GLN A 81 5.86 13.89 -8.81
C GLN A 81 6.22 13.81 -7.32
N GLU A 82 5.22 13.65 -6.45
CA GLU A 82 5.42 13.55 -5.00
C GLU A 82 6.07 12.21 -4.64
N ILE A 83 5.66 11.12 -5.31
CA ILE A 83 6.32 9.81 -5.18
C ILE A 83 7.81 9.93 -5.54
N ARG A 84 8.13 10.62 -6.64
CA ARG A 84 9.53 10.86 -7.05
C ARG A 84 10.28 11.73 -6.05
N ARG A 85 9.66 12.79 -5.53
CA ARG A 85 10.27 13.68 -4.52
C ARG A 85 10.60 12.91 -3.25
N GLN A 86 9.64 12.15 -2.76
CA GLN A 86 9.78 11.38 -1.55
C GLN A 86 10.78 10.23 -1.72
N PHE A 87 10.78 9.57 -2.88
CA PHE A 87 11.80 8.60 -3.22
C PHE A 87 13.21 9.21 -3.17
N ARG A 88 13.43 10.40 -3.78
CA ARG A 88 14.73 11.09 -3.70
C ARG A 88 15.12 11.40 -2.26
N GLN A 89 14.18 11.85 -1.45
CA GLN A 89 14.43 12.18 -0.05
C GLN A 89 14.78 10.94 0.80
N CYS A 90 13.98 9.87 0.71
CA CYS A 90 14.21 8.62 1.43
C CYS A 90 15.47 7.90 0.93
N SER A 91 15.71 7.84 -0.38
CA SER A 91 16.91 7.20 -0.93
C SER A 91 18.20 7.90 -0.49
N LEU A 92 18.22 9.23 -0.38
CA LEU A 92 19.36 9.97 0.15
C LEU A 92 19.60 9.71 1.63
N LEU A 93 18.54 9.49 2.41
CA LEU A 93 18.60 9.19 3.84
C LEU A 93 18.96 7.75 4.16
N VAL A 94 18.81 6.82 3.20
CA VAL A 94 19.03 5.37 3.38
C VAL A 94 20.22 4.88 2.53
N HIS A 95 20.90 5.80 1.83
CA HIS A 95 22.00 5.43 0.94
C HIS A 95 23.16 4.77 1.72
N PRO A 96 23.69 3.62 1.29
CA PRO A 96 24.69 2.85 2.03
C PRO A 96 26.03 3.57 2.21
N ASP A 97 26.34 4.56 1.38
CA ASP A 97 27.54 5.40 1.50
C ASP A 97 27.40 6.50 2.57
N LYS A 98 26.17 6.97 2.80
CA LYS A 98 25.90 8.07 3.75
C LYS A 98 25.46 7.57 5.12
N CYS A 99 24.99 6.33 5.21
CA CYS A 99 24.43 5.75 6.41
C CYS A 99 25.33 4.63 6.94
N LYS A 100 25.82 4.78 8.17
CA LYS A 100 26.72 3.83 8.84
C LYS A 100 26.03 2.53 9.32
N HIS A 101 24.77 2.30 8.94
CA HIS A 101 23.94 1.20 9.43
C HIS A 101 24.23 -0.11 8.67
N GLU A 102 24.31 -1.24 9.38
CA GLU A 102 24.66 -2.56 8.80
C GLU A 102 23.72 -2.98 7.66
N TYR A 103 22.43 -2.69 7.82
CA TYR A 103 21.38 -3.07 6.87
C TYR A 103 21.00 -1.95 5.89
N ALA A 104 21.81 -0.89 5.76
CA ALA A 104 21.51 0.24 4.86
C ALA A 104 21.29 -0.21 3.40
N LYS A 105 22.07 -1.18 2.92
CA LYS A 105 21.90 -1.76 1.57
C LYS A 105 20.53 -2.41 1.39
N GLN A 106 20.07 -3.18 2.38
CA GLN A 106 18.77 -3.86 2.33
C GLN A 106 17.62 -2.83 2.38
N ALA A 107 17.73 -1.83 3.25
CA ALA A 107 16.75 -0.76 3.35
C ALA A 107 16.63 0.03 2.04
N PHE A 108 17.75 0.31 1.37
CA PHE A 108 17.77 0.98 0.07
C PHE A 108 17.09 0.14 -1.03
N GLU A 109 17.31 -1.18 -1.02
CA GLU A 109 16.65 -2.10 -1.95
C GLU A 109 15.13 -2.10 -1.77
N VAL A 110 14.64 -2.10 -0.52
CA VAL A 110 13.20 -2.04 -0.21
C VAL A 110 12.59 -0.72 -0.72
N VAL A 111 13.27 0.42 -0.52
CA VAL A 111 12.83 1.72 -1.04
C VAL A 111 12.77 1.73 -2.57
N ASN A 112 13.78 1.15 -3.24
CA ASN A 112 13.78 1.02 -4.70
C ASN A 112 12.67 0.12 -5.22
N LYS A 113 12.42 -1.00 -4.54
CA LYS A 113 11.33 -1.90 -4.89
C LYS A 113 9.98 -1.18 -4.79
N ALA A 114 9.72 -0.48 -3.69
CA ALA A 114 8.49 0.29 -3.52
C ALA A 114 8.30 1.35 -4.62
N TYR A 115 9.37 2.03 -5.05
CA TYR A 115 9.30 2.98 -6.16
C TYR A 115 8.98 2.31 -7.51
N LYS A 116 9.54 1.11 -7.77
CA LYS A 116 9.23 0.32 -8.97
C LYS A 116 7.78 -0.17 -8.97
N ASP A 117 7.31 -0.66 -7.82
CA ASP A 117 5.94 -1.16 -7.65
C ASP A 117 4.91 -0.02 -7.84
N LEU A 118 5.24 1.22 -7.47
CA LEU A 118 4.40 2.40 -7.78
C LEU A 118 4.58 2.93 -9.22
N GLY A 119 5.58 2.45 -9.93
CA GLY A 119 5.78 2.71 -11.36
C GLY A 119 4.91 1.82 -12.24
N VAL A 120 4.58 0.61 -11.78
CA VAL A 120 3.68 -0.32 -12.48
C VAL A 120 2.23 0.05 -12.19
N GLU A 121 1.45 0.24 -13.25
CA GLU A 121 0.08 0.74 -13.13
C GLU A 121 -0.85 -0.26 -12.43
N GLU A 122 -0.64 -1.56 -12.61
CA GLU A 122 -1.47 -2.63 -12.02
C GLU A 122 -1.31 -2.70 -10.50
N THR A 123 -0.09 -2.82 -10.00
CA THR A 123 0.23 -2.84 -8.56
C THR A 123 -0.16 -1.53 -7.88
N LYS A 124 -0.05 -0.40 -8.58
CA LYS A 124 -0.55 0.89 -8.09
C LYS A 124 -2.07 0.86 -7.95
N LYS A 125 -2.81 0.38 -8.95
CA LYS A 125 -4.27 0.24 -8.88
C LYS A 125 -4.72 -0.67 -7.73
N GLU A 126 -4.05 -1.80 -7.51
CA GLU A 126 -4.34 -2.70 -6.39
C GLU A 126 -4.09 -2.04 -5.03
N ALA A 127 -2.97 -1.33 -4.90
CA ALA A 127 -2.65 -0.58 -3.69
C ALA A 127 -3.68 0.52 -3.44
N ASP A 128 -4.03 1.29 -4.47
CA ASP A 128 -5.03 2.36 -4.40
C ASP A 128 -6.43 1.80 -4.07
N ALA A 129 -6.82 0.67 -4.67
CA ALA A 129 -8.08 0.00 -4.37
C ALA A 129 -8.15 -0.43 -2.90
N THR A 130 -7.04 -0.92 -2.33
CA THR A 130 -7.00 -1.31 -0.92
C THR A 130 -7.08 -0.10 0.02
N VAL A 131 -6.43 1.01 -0.33
CA VAL A 131 -6.53 2.28 0.41
C VAL A 131 -7.96 2.82 0.35
N LYS A 132 -8.60 2.80 -0.83
CA LYS A 132 -10.02 3.18 -0.99
C LYS A 132 -10.92 2.33 -0.11
N HIS A 133 -10.73 1.01 -0.10
CA HIS A 133 -11.49 0.10 0.77
C HIS A 133 -11.31 0.45 2.25
N ALA A 134 -10.08 0.73 2.69
CA ALA A 134 -9.78 1.15 4.06
C ALA A 134 -10.52 2.43 4.45
N ARG A 135 -10.60 3.41 3.55
CA ARG A 135 -11.33 4.67 3.77
C ARG A 135 -12.83 4.46 3.88
N ILE A 136 -13.40 3.65 3.00
CA ILE A 136 -14.83 3.32 3.02
C ILE A 136 -15.19 2.66 4.35
N GLU A 137 -14.36 1.71 4.82
CA GLU A 137 -14.58 1.08 6.13
C GLU A 137 -14.50 2.09 7.28
N LEU A 138 -13.47 2.95 7.32
CA LEU A 138 -13.33 3.96 8.37
C LEU A 138 -14.47 4.99 8.36
N ARG A 139 -14.94 5.40 7.18
CA ARG A 139 -16.13 6.25 7.06
C ARG A 139 -17.37 5.56 7.61
N LYS A 140 -17.57 4.28 7.27
CA LYS A 140 -18.69 3.48 7.80
C LYS A 140 -18.62 3.33 9.32
N GLU A 141 -17.44 3.08 9.88
CA GLU A 141 -17.23 2.98 11.33
C GLU A 141 -17.51 4.32 12.03
N ARG A 142 -16.97 5.42 11.50
CA ARG A 142 -17.21 6.75 12.05
C ARG A 142 -18.68 7.12 12.02
N ARG A 143 -19.37 6.88 10.90
CA ARG A 143 -20.82 7.12 10.77
C ARG A 143 -21.63 6.33 11.79
N LYS A 144 -21.28 5.06 12.04
CA LYS A 144 -21.96 4.25 13.07
C LYS A 144 -21.78 4.86 14.46
N LEU A 145 -20.59 5.37 14.77
CA LEU A 145 -20.30 5.99 16.07
C LEU A 145 -21.03 7.33 16.23
N THR A 146 -21.02 8.18 15.20
CA THR A 146 -21.60 9.52 15.24
C THR A 146 -23.11 9.55 15.01
N ARG A 147 -23.71 8.47 14.49
CA ARG A 147 -25.16 8.38 14.20
C ARG A 147 -26.04 8.76 15.39
N ASN A 148 -25.64 8.35 16.59
CA ASN A 148 -26.41 8.53 17.82
C ASN A 148 -25.82 9.62 18.74
N ASP A 149 -24.77 10.31 18.32
CA ASP A 149 -24.11 11.33 19.13
C ASP A 149 -24.81 12.68 18.98
N ASN A 150 -25.43 13.15 20.07
CA ASN A 150 -26.13 14.43 20.11
C ASN A 150 -25.18 15.62 19.88
N ALA A 151 -23.93 15.53 20.35
CA ALA A 151 -22.93 16.58 20.15
C ALA A 151 -22.55 16.69 18.67
N TYR A 152 -22.39 15.55 18.00
CA TYR A 152 -22.13 15.50 16.56
C TYR A 152 -23.29 16.08 15.74
N ARG A 153 -24.54 15.71 16.08
CA ARG A 153 -25.73 16.25 15.42
C ARG A 153 -25.87 17.77 15.62
N ALA A 154 -25.60 18.27 16.84
CA ALA A 154 -25.62 19.70 17.12
C ALA A 154 -24.52 20.46 16.35
N ALA A 155 -23.31 19.93 16.30
CA ALA A 155 -22.20 20.49 15.53
C ALA A 155 -22.51 20.50 14.02
N ALA A 156 -23.14 19.44 13.50
CA ALA A 156 -23.57 19.37 12.11
C ALA A 156 -24.68 20.38 11.78
N ALA A 157 -25.67 20.53 12.67
CA ALA A 157 -26.72 21.54 12.52
C ALA A 157 -26.13 22.96 12.51
N LEU A 158 -25.15 23.24 13.38
CA LEU A 158 -24.44 24.53 13.42
C LEU A 158 -23.71 24.81 12.11
N ARG A 159 -22.98 23.83 11.55
CA ARG A 159 -22.30 23.98 10.25
C ARG A 159 -23.26 24.18 9.10
N THR A 160 -24.43 23.54 9.14
CA THR A 160 -25.49 23.74 8.15
C THR A 160 -26.06 25.16 8.23
N ALA A 161 -26.30 25.67 9.45
CA ALA A 161 -26.78 27.04 9.66
C ALA A 161 -25.75 28.09 9.21
N GLN A 162 -24.45 27.86 9.46
CA GLN A 162 -23.37 28.74 9.00
C GLN A 162 -23.26 28.78 7.47
N ALA A 163 -23.42 27.63 6.80
CA ALA A 163 -23.40 27.56 5.34
C ALA A 163 -24.60 28.26 4.68
N GLY A 164 -25.76 28.31 5.34
CA GLY A 164 -26.93 29.06 4.88
C GLY A 164 -26.87 30.58 5.13
N ALA A 165 -25.98 31.02 6.02
CA ALA A 165 -25.87 32.42 6.45
C ALA A 165 -24.84 33.25 5.65
N THR A 166 -24.13 32.67 4.68
CA THR A 166 -23.20 33.42 3.81
C THR A 166 -23.95 34.07 2.65
N PRO A 167 -24.11 35.41 2.61
CA PRO A 167 -24.67 36.09 1.45
C PRO A 167 -23.66 36.02 0.29
N SER A 168 -24.15 35.69 -0.90
CA SER A 168 -23.36 35.69 -2.13
C SER A 168 -22.72 37.07 -2.36
N SER A 169 -21.40 37.15 -2.26
CA SER A 169 -20.61 38.19 -2.95
C SER A 169 -19.63 37.50 -3.90
N SER A 170 -19.56 38.08 -5.09
CA SER A 170 -19.20 37.50 -6.37
C SER A 170 -17.69 37.40 -6.66
N SER A 171 -17.34 36.34 -7.41
CA SER A 171 -16.42 36.34 -8.57
C SER A 171 -14.89 36.25 -8.34
N THR A 172 -14.34 35.05 -8.58
CA THR A 172 -13.26 34.67 -9.56
C THR A 172 -12.59 33.39 -9.03
N GLY A 173 -12.43 32.25 -9.71
CA GLY A 173 -12.77 31.75 -11.03
C GLY A 173 -12.12 30.35 -11.19
N GLY A 174 -12.64 29.53 -12.12
CA GLY A 174 -11.85 28.53 -12.85
C GLY A 174 -11.59 27.14 -12.22
N GLY A 175 -12.23 26.12 -12.81
CA GLY A 175 -11.61 24.80 -13.04
C GLY A 175 -11.83 23.75 -11.95
N GLY A 176 -12.88 22.94 -12.10
CA GLY A 176 -13.10 21.77 -11.21
C GLY A 176 -14.08 20.73 -11.73
N GLU A 177 -14.41 20.69 -13.02
CA GLU A 177 -15.40 19.73 -13.58
C GLU A 177 -14.91 18.28 -13.67
N LYS A 178 -13.70 17.96 -13.21
CA LYS A 178 -13.17 16.58 -13.22
C LYS A 178 -13.09 15.89 -11.86
N GLN A 179 -13.53 16.54 -10.79
CA GLN A 179 -13.53 15.96 -9.43
C GLN A 179 -14.94 15.63 -8.91
N GLN A 180 -16.00 16.09 -9.57
CA GLN A 180 -17.38 15.81 -9.17
C GLN A 180 -17.89 14.45 -9.67
N GLU A 181 -17.47 14.00 -10.85
CA GLU A 181 -17.91 12.69 -11.38
C GLU A 181 -17.35 11.49 -10.59
N GLU A 182 -16.20 11.61 -9.93
CA GLU A 182 -15.66 10.52 -9.08
C GLU A 182 -16.28 10.47 -7.66
N GLU A 183 -16.91 11.56 -7.19
CA GLU A 183 -17.60 11.56 -5.88
C GLU A 183 -19.03 10.98 -5.97
N GLU A 184 -19.68 11.03 -7.13
CA GLU A 184 -21.06 10.53 -7.29
C GLU A 184 -21.15 9.01 -7.46
N GLU A 185 -20.11 8.33 -7.96
CA GLU A 185 -20.11 6.86 -8.09
C GLU A 185 -19.89 6.14 -6.73
N GLU A 186 -19.25 6.79 -5.76
CA GLU A 186 -18.98 6.25 -4.41
C GLU A 186 -20.20 6.28 -3.46
N ALA A 187 -21.33 6.87 -3.89
CA ALA A 187 -22.59 6.87 -3.15
C ALA A 187 -23.42 5.58 -3.38
N GLY A 188 -22.97 4.68 -4.26
CA GLY A 188 -23.79 3.59 -4.81
C GLY A 188 -23.87 2.28 -4.03
N VAL A 189 -23.21 2.10 -2.87
CA VAL A 189 -23.22 0.80 -2.16
C VAL A 189 -23.46 0.94 -0.65
N GLY A 190 -24.74 1.13 -0.30
CA GLY A 190 -25.36 0.56 0.90
C GLY A 190 -25.57 1.50 2.10
N CYS A 191 -26.87 1.72 2.40
CA CYS A 191 -27.46 2.39 3.57
C CYS A 191 -27.67 3.92 3.48
N GLY A 192 -28.49 4.37 2.53
CA GLY A 192 -29.86 4.81 2.83
C GLY A 192 -30.15 6.09 3.61
N GLU A 193 -29.17 6.95 3.93
CA GLU A 193 -29.47 8.27 4.53
C GLU A 193 -28.54 9.34 3.94
N ALA A 194 -29.12 10.32 3.26
CA ALA A 194 -28.36 11.40 2.63
C ALA A 194 -27.80 12.32 3.71
N LEU A 195 -26.47 12.39 3.82
CA LEU A 195 -25.81 13.29 4.78
C LEU A 195 -26.20 14.75 4.52
N THR A 196 -26.48 15.47 5.61
CA THR A 196 -26.68 16.91 5.62
C THR A 196 -25.40 17.65 5.22
N VAL A 197 -25.54 18.92 4.82
CA VAL A 197 -24.39 19.77 4.41
C VAL A 197 -23.36 19.89 5.54
N GLY A 198 -23.83 20.07 6.78
CA GLY A 198 -22.96 20.16 7.95
C GLY A 198 -22.27 18.86 8.32
N GLU A 199 -22.93 17.70 8.15
CA GLU A 199 -22.29 16.39 8.36
C GLU A 199 -21.17 16.17 7.35
N ARG A 200 -21.37 16.52 6.07
CA ARG A 200 -20.32 16.43 5.04
C ARG A 200 -19.13 17.35 5.34
N ALA A 201 -19.39 18.54 5.92
CA ALA A 201 -18.32 19.45 6.32
C ALA A 201 -17.48 18.87 7.46
N LEU A 202 -18.11 18.31 8.50
CA LEU A 202 -17.42 17.65 9.62
C LEU A 202 -16.70 16.36 9.20
N GLU A 203 -17.21 15.67 8.19
CA GLU A 203 -16.51 14.54 7.56
C GLU A 203 -15.22 15.02 6.89
N ARG A 204 -15.27 16.06 6.05
CA ARG A 204 -14.09 16.61 5.36
C ARG A 204 -13.00 17.11 6.31
N GLU A 205 -13.36 17.88 7.34
CA GLU A 205 -12.37 18.40 8.31
C GLU A 205 -11.60 17.29 9.03
N TYR A 206 -12.31 16.22 9.38
CA TYR A 206 -11.67 15.06 9.98
C TYR A 206 -10.82 14.29 8.99
N GLU A 207 -11.26 14.15 7.73
CA GLU A 207 -10.46 13.51 6.69
C GLU A 207 -9.14 14.25 6.43
N GLU A 208 -9.12 15.57 6.61
CA GLU A 208 -7.91 16.38 6.50
C GLU A 208 -6.96 16.21 7.70
N THR A 209 -7.49 15.77 8.85
CA THR A 209 -6.72 15.63 10.08
C THR A 209 -5.65 14.53 9.94
N GLU A 210 -4.45 14.75 10.49
CA GLU A 210 -3.37 13.74 10.45
C GLU A 210 -3.76 12.41 11.10
N VAL A 211 -4.58 12.48 12.16
CA VAL A 211 -5.08 11.29 12.86
C VAL A 211 -5.85 10.38 11.91
N TYR A 212 -6.70 10.93 11.04
CA TYR A 212 -7.42 10.15 10.04
C TYR A 212 -6.47 9.46 9.08
N HIS A 213 -5.48 10.20 8.55
CA HIS A 213 -4.48 9.61 7.65
C HIS A 213 -3.68 8.47 8.31
N ARG A 214 -3.33 8.60 9.60
CA ARG A 214 -2.68 7.52 10.37
C ARG A 214 -3.61 6.33 10.58
N LEU A 215 -4.90 6.56 10.78
CA LEU A 215 -5.91 5.50 10.89
C LEU A 215 -6.11 4.78 9.55
N VAL A 216 -6.21 5.52 8.45
CA VAL A 216 -6.29 4.95 7.09
C VAL A 216 -5.06 4.08 6.83
N MET A 217 -3.86 4.58 7.12
CA MET A 217 -2.62 3.82 7.04
C MET A 217 -2.67 2.49 7.80
N ARG A 218 -3.09 2.52 9.07
CA ARG A 218 -3.22 1.32 9.90
C ARG A 218 -4.24 0.35 9.30
N ARG A 219 -5.42 0.86 8.91
CA ARG A 219 -6.49 0.04 8.37
C ARG A 219 -6.11 -0.59 7.04
N THR A 220 -5.42 0.15 6.16
CA THR A 220 -4.85 -0.38 4.91
C THR A 220 -3.88 -1.53 5.19
N GLN A 221 -3.01 -1.42 6.21
CA GLN A 221 -2.08 -2.51 6.56
C GLN A 221 -2.82 -3.77 7.04
N GLU A 222 -3.86 -3.61 7.86
CA GLU A 222 -4.71 -4.72 8.30
C GLU A 222 -5.38 -5.41 7.12
N LEU A 223 -5.99 -4.65 6.22
CA LEU A 223 -6.66 -5.16 5.02
C LEU A 223 -5.68 -5.87 4.08
N MET A 224 -4.54 -5.26 3.80
CA MET A 224 -3.49 -5.87 2.98
C MET A 224 -3.00 -7.19 3.58
N THR A 225 -2.83 -7.26 4.90
CA THR A 225 -2.46 -8.50 5.60
C THR A 225 -3.54 -9.56 5.44
N GLN A 226 -4.82 -9.20 5.59
CA GLN A 226 -5.94 -10.12 5.42
C GLN A 226 -6.05 -10.62 3.98
N LEU A 227 -5.88 -9.75 2.98
CA LEU A 227 -5.92 -10.12 1.56
C LEU A 227 -4.80 -11.09 1.21
N GLU A 228 -3.56 -10.82 1.64
CA GLU A 228 -2.44 -11.73 1.41
C GLU A 228 -2.61 -13.07 2.14
N TRP A 229 -3.13 -13.05 3.37
CA TRP A 229 -3.45 -14.29 4.08
C TRP A 229 -4.50 -15.10 3.30
N ARG A 230 -5.59 -14.47 2.84
CA ARG A 230 -6.61 -15.12 2.01
C ARG A 230 -6.04 -15.66 0.71
N ARG A 231 -5.23 -14.87 -0.01
CA ARG A 231 -4.54 -15.28 -1.24
C ARG A 231 -3.68 -16.52 -1.02
N ARG A 232 -2.89 -16.56 0.05
CA ARG A 232 -2.05 -17.72 0.40
C ARG A 232 -2.88 -18.95 0.75
N GLN A 233 -3.96 -18.79 1.50
CA GLN A 233 -4.85 -19.91 1.84
C GLN A 233 -5.56 -20.46 0.59
N LEU A 234 -6.06 -19.58 -0.28
CA LEU A 234 -6.65 -19.98 -1.55
C LEU A 234 -5.63 -20.69 -2.45
N GLY A 235 -4.40 -20.18 -2.54
CA GLY A 235 -3.33 -20.80 -3.30
C GLY A 235 -2.98 -22.21 -2.81
N LYS A 236 -2.95 -22.42 -1.48
CA LYS A 236 -2.75 -23.76 -0.90
C LYS A 236 -3.87 -24.72 -1.29
N ARG A 237 -5.13 -24.31 -1.13
CA ARG A 237 -6.31 -25.13 -1.47
C ARG A 237 -6.34 -25.50 -2.95
N LEU A 238 -6.11 -24.53 -3.84
CA LEU A 238 -6.04 -24.77 -5.29
C LEU A 238 -4.86 -25.68 -5.66
N GLY A 239 -3.72 -25.53 -5.00
CA GLY A 239 -2.56 -26.37 -5.21
C GLY A 239 -2.79 -27.83 -4.78
N GLU A 240 -3.43 -28.04 -3.62
CA GLU A 240 -3.82 -29.36 -3.14
C GLU A 240 -4.82 -30.05 -4.07
N GLU A 241 -5.83 -29.30 -4.54
CA GLU A 241 -6.81 -29.82 -5.50
C GLU A 241 -6.17 -30.17 -6.84
N LYS A 242 -5.28 -29.30 -7.36
CA LYS A 242 -4.53 -29.57 -8.58
C LYS A 242 -3.68 -30.83 -8.47
N LYS A 243 -2.99 -31.02 -7.34
CA LYS A 243 -2.17 -32.20 -7.10
C LYS A 243 -3.03 -33.47 -7.07
N ARG A 244 -4.21 -33.42 -6.43
CA ARG A 244 -5.14 -34.55 -6.43
C ARG A 244 -5.57 -34.92 -7.84
N GLN A 245 -5.91 -33.93 -8.67
CA GLN A 245 -6.27 -34.16 -10.07
C GLN A 245 -5.11 -34.78 -10.87
N GLU A 246 -3.88 -34.30 -10.67
CA GLU A 246 -2.69 -34.85 -11.32
C GLU A 246 -2.44 -36.31 -10.90
N ASP A 247 -2.59 -36.62 -9.61
CA ASP A 247 -2.44 -37.98 -9.09
C ASP A 247 -3.51 -38.91 -9.71
N GLU A 248 -4.78 -38.48 -9.78
CA GLU A 248 -5.86 -39.24 -10.43
C GLU A 248 -5.62 -39.45 -11.93
N ASP A 249 -5.17 -38.42 -12.65
CA ASP A 249 -4.83 -38.50 -14.07
C ASP A 249 -3.66 -39.46 -14.30
N THR A 250 -2.65 -39.43 -13.42
CA THR A 250 -1.51 -40.34 -13.51
C THR A 250 -1.92 -41.78 -13.21
N GLU A 251 -2.75 -42.00 -12.20
CA GLU A 251 -3.32 -43.31 -11.90
C GLU A 251 -4.18 -43.82 -13.04
N HIS A 252 -5.03 -42.98 -13.63
CA HIS A 252 -5.85 -43.34 -14.77
C HIS A 252 -4.97 -43.71 -15.96
N LYS A 253 -3.94 -42.91 -16.26
CA LYS A 253 -2.96 -43.20 -17.31
C LYS A 253 -2.20 -44.50 -17.04
N GLN A 254 -1.85 -44.78 -15.78
CA GLN A 254 -1.23 -46.05 -15.38
C GLN A 254 -2.20 -47.22 -15.55
N LYS A 255 -3.45 -47.11 -15.09
CA LYS A 255 -4.50 -48.12 -15.26
C LYS A 255 -4.74 -48.40 -16.74
N MET A 256 -4.82 -47.37 -17.58
CA MET A 256 -4.96 -47.52 -19.03
C MET A 256 -3.73 -48.19 -19.65
N ARG A 257 -2.51 -47.80 -19.25
CA ARG A 257 -1.27 -48.46 -19.69
C ARG A 257 -1.22 -49.92 -19.27
N SER A 258 -1.63 -50.26 -18.05
CA SER A 258 -1.67 -51.62 -17.54
C SER A 258 -2.71 -52.46 -18.31
N LYS A 259 -3.91 -51.93 -18.56
CA LYS A 259 -4.93 -52.58 -19.39
C LYS A 259 -4.44 -52.86 -20.80
N VAL A 260 -3.77 -51.90 -21.42
CA VAL A 260 -3.18 -52.07 -22.76
C VAL A 260 -2.09 -53.15 -22.75
N LYS A 261 -1.21 -53.13 -21.74
CA LYS A 261 -0.18 -54.17 -21.56
C LYS A 261 -0.79 -55.55 -21.36
N GLU A 262 -1.80 -55.66 -20.48
CA GLU A 262 -2.51 -56.90 -20.21
C GLU A 262 -3.18 -57.44 -21.47
N ALA A 263 -3.93 -56.61 -22.19
CA ALA A 263 -4.56 -56.97 -23.47
C ALA A 263 -3.53 -57.44 -24.51
N LYS A 264 -2.38 -56.77 -24.60
CA LYS A 264 -1.27 -57.19 -25.47
C LYS A 264 -0.72 -58.55 -25.04
N THR A 265 -0.38 -58.74 -23.77
CA THR A 265 0.13 -60.02 -23.26
C THR A 265 -0.88 -61.16 -23.42
N TRP A 266 -2.18 -60.89 -23.25
CA TRP A 266 -3.25 -61.83 -23.51
C TRP A 266 -3.29 -62.23 -24.98
N ALA A 267 -3.15 -61.28 -25.91
CA ALA A 267 -3.10 -61.56 -27.34
C ALA A 267 -1.85 -62.39 -27.71
N ASP A 268 -0.67 -62.02 -27.23
CA ASP A 268 0.60 -62.70 -27.55
C ASP A 268 0.63 -64.15 -27.02
N THR A 269 0.06 -64.38 -25.84
CA THR A 269 -0.04 -65.74 -25.25
C THR A 269 -1.21 -66.57 -25.80
N ARG A 270 -2.03 -66.01 -26.70
CA ARG A 270 -3.20 -66.68 -27.29
C ARG A 270 -2.84 -67.98 -27.99
N GLU A 271 -1.84 -67.97 -28.87
CA GLU A 271 -1.36 -69.15 -29.62
C GLU A 271 -1.01 -70.30 -28.66
N LYS A 272 -0.23 -70.01 -27.62
CA LYS A 272 0.20 -70.98 -26.60
C LYS A 272 -0.98 -71.51 -25.77
N ARG A 273 -1.93 -70.64 -25.41
CA ARG A 273 -3.15 -71.09 -24.71
C ARG A 273 -4.04 -71.96 -25.60
N VAL A 274 -4.21 -71.57 -26.87
CA VAL A 274 -5.02 -72.33 -27.85
C VAL A 274 -4.38 -73.68 -28.16
N SER A 275 -3.05 -73.75 -28.29
CA SER A 275 -2.35 -75.02 -28.48
C SER A 275 -2.49 -75.93 -27.26
N SER A 276 -2.30 -75.41 -26.04
CA SER A 276 -2.50 -76.15 -24.79
C SER A 276 -3.93 -76.69 -24.66
N TRP A 277 -4.95 -75.92 -25.06
CA TRP A 277 -6.34 -76.37 -25.04
C TRP A 277 -6.60 -77.44 -26.11
N ARG A 278 -6.06 -77.28 -27.33
CA ARG A 278 -6.12 -78.30 -28.38
C ARG A 278 -5.51 -79.62 -27.92
N ASP A 279 -4.40 -79.58 -27.19
CA ASP A 279 -3.72 -80.77 -26.68
C ASP A 279 -4.46 -81.41 -25.49
N PHE A 280 -5.07 -80.61 -24.62
CA PHE A 280 -5.98 -81.11 -23.58
C PHE A 280 -7.16 -81.89 -24.18
N VAL A 281 -7.82 -81.33 -25.21
CA VAL A 281 -8.93 -82.02 -25.91
C VAL A 281 -8.46 -83.31 -26.57
N LYS A 282 -7.28 -83.31 -27.22
CA LYS A 282 -6.69 -84.53 -27.81
C LYS A 282 -6.38 -85.58 -26.73
N THR A 283 -5.88 -85.17 -25.57
CA THR A 283 -5.54 -86.05 -24.46
C THR A 283 -6.79 -86.66 -23.83
N GLY A 284 -7.84 -85.86 -23.62
CA GLY A 284 -9.14 -86.34 -23.15
C GLY A 284 -9.77 -87.36 -24.10
N LYS A 285 -9.69 -87.14 -25.42
CA LYS A 285 -10.14 -88.13 -26.43
C LYS A 285 -9.33 -89.43 -26.36
N LYS A 286 -8.00 -89.36 -26.15
CA LYS A 286 -7.14 -90.55 -25.97
C LYS A 286 -7.52 -91.33 -24.70
N ILE A 287 -7.77 -90.66 -23.57
CA ILE A 287 -8.20 -91.31 -22.32
C ILE A 287 -9.55 -92.01 -22.49
N LYS A 288 -10.53 -91.37 -23.14
CA LYS A 288 -11.84 -91.98 -23.43
C LYS A 288 -11.73 -93.20 -24.35
N LYS A 289 -10.85 -93.16 -25.36
CA LYS A 289 -10.56 -94.30 -26.24
C LYS A 289 -9.83 -95.44 -25.51
N LYS A 290 -8.97 -95.13 -24.55
CA LYS A 290 -8.27 -96.12 -23.72
C LYS A 290 -9.20 -96.80 -22.69
N LYS A 291 -10.17 -96.05 -22.15
CA LYS A 291 -11.21 -96.58 -21.25
C LYS A 291 -12.14 -97.57 -21.97
N ARG A 292 -12.58 -97.22 -23.19
CA ARG A 292 -13.39 -98.09 -24.08
C ARG A 292 -12.69 -99.34 -24.62
N ARG A 293 -11.37 -99.51 -24.44
CA ARG A 293 -10.62 -100.72 -24.84
C ARG A 293 -10.32 -101.65 -23.66
N ARG A 294 -10.71 -101.26 -22.43
CA ARG A 294 -10.48 -102.01 -21.19
C ARG A 294 -11.76 -102.60 -20.60
N GLU A 295 -12.91 -102.23 -21.15
CA GLU A 295 -14.22 -102.92 -21.04
C GLU A 295 -14.37 -103.82 -22.27
#